data_AF-A0A521U4K6-F1
#
_entry.id   AF-A0A521U4K6-F1
#
_cell.length_a   1.000
_cell.length_b   1.000
_cell.length_c   1.000
_cell.angle_alpha   90.00
_cell.angle_beta   90.00
_cell.angle_gamma   90.00
#
_symmetry.space_group_name_H-M   'P 1'
#
loop_
_entity.id
_entity.type
_entity.pdbx_description
1 polymer ?
#
loop_
_entity_poly.entity_id
_entity_poly.type
_entity_poly.pdbx_seq_one_letter_code
_entity_poly.pdbx_strand_id
1 'polypeptide(L)' 'MSDPVNHPPHYGGEGNVYEAIKVIEAWELGFCLGNAVKYIARAGKKGERVEDLEKARWYLDREIARAKGGAR' A
#
# COMPACT_ATOMS: atom_id res chain seq x y z
N MET A 1 -22.82 7.10 4.07
CA MET A 1 -21.92 8.28 3.94
C MET A 1 -20.51 7.74 3.71
N SER A 2 -19.75 8.29 2.76
CA SER A 2 -18.35 7.88 2.57
C SER A 2 -17.47 8.58 3.61
N ASP A 3 -16.77 7.83 4.46
CA ASP A 3 -15.77 8.38 5.37
C ASP A 3 -14.40 8.42 4.66
N PRO A 4 -13.87 9.60 4.30
CA PRO A 4 -12.60 9.70 3.59
C PRO A 4 -11.37 9.39 4.46
N VAL A 5 -11.54 9.27 5.78
CA VAL A 5 -10.46 9.09 6.76
C VAL A 5 -10.42 7.65 7.23
N ASN A 6 -11.52 7.13 7.77
CA ASN A 6 -11.51 5.83 8.45
C ASN A 6 -11.65 4.65 7.47
N HIS A 7 -12.48 4.82 6.42
CA HIS A 7 -12.71 3.78 5.42
C HIS A 7 -12.77 4.34 4.00
N PRO A 8 -11.66 4.93 3.52
CA PRO A 8 -11.58 5.55 2.20
C PRO A 8 -11.97 4.55 1.09
N PRO A 9 -12.92 4.90 0.20
CA PRO A 9 -13.38 4.02 -0.86
C PRO A 9 -12.25 3.51 -1.79
N HIS A 10 -11.21 4.32 -1.97
CA HIS A 10 -10.06 3.99 -2.83
C HIS A 10 -9.10 2.94 -2.22
N TYR A 11 -9.28 2.54 -0.95
CA TYR A 11 -8.59 1.41 -0.33
C TYR A 11 -9.49 0.20 -0.09
N GLY A 12 -10.75 0.24 -0.51
CA GLY A 12 -11.70 -0.87 -0.38
C GLY A 12 -12.96 -0.51 0.40
N GLY A 13 -12.88 0.44 1.33
CA GLY A 13 -13.99 0.81 2.20
C GLY A 13 -14.29 -0.23 3.29
N GLU A 14 -15.19 0.13 4.21
CA GLU A 14 -15.43 -0.57 5.48
C GLU A 14 -15.80 -2.05 5.31
N GLY A 15 -16.64 -2.35 4.32
CA GLY A 15 -17.11 -3.70 4.00
C GLY A 15 -16.11 -4.59 3.25
N ASN A 16 -14.95 -4.07 2.83
CA ASN A 16 -13.95 -4.87 2.15
C ASN A 16 -13.07 -5.60 3.17
N VAL A 17 -13.08 -6.93 3.12
CA VAL A 17 -12.22 -7.79 3.95
C VAL A 17 -10.73 -7.53 3.67
N TYR A 18 -10.40 -7.12 2.45
CA TYR A 18 -9.05 -6.82 1.99
C TYR A 18 -8.80 -5.31 1.84
N GLU A 19 -9.41 -4.49 2.71
CA GLU A 19 -9.03 -3.09 2.81
C GLU A 19 -7.51 -2.97 3.07
N ALA A 20 -6.85 -2.01 2.42
CA ALA A 20 -5.39 -1.91 2.43
C ALA A 20 -4.79 -1.94 3.85
N ILE A 21 -5.39 -1.24 4.82
CA ILE A 21 -4.91 -1.23 6.22
C ILE A 21 -5.00 -2.62 6.87
N LYS A 22 -6.09 -3.34 6.65
CA LYS A 22 -6.31 -4.69 7.19
C LYS A 22 -5.25 -5.68 6.68
N VAL A 23 -4.91 -5.60 5.39
CA VAL A 23 -3.86 -6.43 4.77
C VAL A 23 -2.47 -6.07 5.31
N ILE A 24 -2.18 -4.78 5.46
CA ILE A 24 -0.89 -4.28 5.97
C ILE A 24 -0.66 -4.75 7.40
N GLU A 25 -1.69 -4.67 8.26
CA GLU A 25 -1.64 -5.13 9.64
C GLU A 25 -1.52 -6.66 9.71
N ALA A 26 -2.35 -7.40 8.95
CA ALA A 26 -2.34 -8.86 8.97
C ALA A 26 -1.02 -9.50 8.49
N TRP A 27 -0.28 -8.82 7.60
CA TRP A 27 1.00 -9.30 7.07
C TRP A 27 2.22 -8.62 7.71
N GLU A 28 2.01 -7.75 8.70
CA GLU A 28 3.08 -7.06 9.44
C GLU A 28 4.11 -6.34 8.53
N LEU A 29 3.63 -5.71 7.44
CA LEU A 29 4.47 -5.26 6.33
C LEU A 29 5.44 -4.10 6.65
N GLY A 30 5.29 -3.45 7.80
CA GLY A 30 6.06 -2.25 8.14
C GLY A 30 5.91 -1.12 7.11
N PHE A 31 6.82 -0.15 7.14
CA PHE A 31 6.65 1.10 6.39
C PHE A 31 6.78 0.92 4.86
N CYS A 32 7.85 0.29 4.37
CA CYS A 32 8.08 0.21 2.92
C CYS A 32 7.06 -0.69 2.23
N LEU A 33 6.93 -1.95 2.66
CA LEU A 33 6.01 -2.89 2.03
C LEU A 33 4.55 -2.47 2.23
N GLY A 34 4.22 -1.87 3.38
CA GLY A 34 2.89 -1.33 3.62
C GLY A 34 2.52 -0.22 2.63
N ASN A 35 3.43 0.72 2.36
CA ASN A 35 3.20 1.73 1.33
C ASN A 35 3.12 1.12 -0.07
N ALA A 36 3.96 0.14 -0.40
CA ALA A 36 3.90 -0.53 -1.70
C ALA A 36 2.52 -1.17 -1.95
N VAL A 37 2.01 -1.96 -0.99
CA VAL A 37 0.67 -2.57 -1.07
C VAL A 37 -0.42 -1.51 -1.13
N LYS A 38 -0.34 -0.45 -0.33
CA LYS A 38 -1.28 0.68 -0.34
C LYS A 38 -1.41 1.29 -1.74
N TYR A 39 -0.29 1.58 -2.42
CA TYR A 39 -0.32 2.16 -3.76
C TYR A 39 -0.81 1.16 -4.82
N ILE A 40 -0.45 -0.11 -4.72
CA ILE A 40 -0.99 -1.18 -5.59
C ILE A 40 -2.52 -1.26 -5.45
N ALA A 41 -3.03 -1.27 -4.23
CA ALA A 41 -4.47 -1.33 -3.95
C ALA A 41 -5.24 -0.10 -4.45
N ARG A 42 -4.56 1.05 -4.54
CA ARG A 42 -5.11 2.35 -4.98
C ARG A 42 -5.06 2.56 -6.49
N ALA A 43 -4.13 1.93 -7.19
CA ALA A 43 -3.87 2.19 -8.60
C ALA A 43 -5.13 2.06 -9.47
N GLY A 44 -5.53 3.16 -10.11
CA GLY A 44 -6.74 3.24 -10.94
C GLY A 44 -8.05 3.48 -10.16
N LYS A 45 -7.99 3.63 -8.83
CA LYS A 45 -9.12 4.05 -7.98
C LYS A 45 -9.03 5.50 -7.52
N LYS A 46 -7.82 6.08 -7.51
CA LYS A 46 -7.56 7.48 -7.16
C LYS A 46 -6.31 7.99 -7.87
N GLY A 47 -6.46 9.04 -8.67
CA GLY A 47 -5.34 9.63 -9.44
C GLY A 47 -4.87 8.74 -10.60
N GLU A 48 -3.66 9.00 -11.09
CA GLU A 48 -3.08 8.31 -12.25
C GLU A 48 -2.56 6.92 -11.88
N ARG A 49 -3.00 5.90 -12.64
CA ARG A 49 -2.65 4.49 -12.40
C ARG A 49 -1.14 4.26 -12.45
N VAL A 50 -0.46 4.83 -13.44
CA VAL A 50 0.98 4.63 -13.64
C VAL A 50 1.77 5.25 -12.49
N GLU A 51 1.40 6.46 -12.06
CA GLU A 51 2.06 7.15 -10.95
C GLU A 51 1.97 6.36 -9.63
N ASP A 52 0.83 5.73 -9.35
CA ASP A 52 0.68 4.85 -8.18
C ASP A 52 1.56 3.61 -8.27
N LEU A 53 1.68 2.99 -9.45
CA LEU A 53 2.57 1.84 -9.65
C LEU A 53 4.05 2.23 -9.51
N GLU A 54 4.44 3.41 -10.00
CA GLU A 54 5.79 3.95 -9.83
C GLU A 54 6.12 4.23 -8.35
N LYS A 55 5.17 4.77 -7.59
CA LYS A 55 5.31 4.94 -6.13
C LYS A 55 5.44 3.59 -5.42
N ALA A 56 4.64 2.59 -5.79
CA ALA A 56 4.74 1.25 -5.23
C ALA A 56 6.13 0.65 -5.47
N ARG A 57 6.63 0.75 -6.71
CA ARG A 57 7.99 0.32 -7.07
C ARG A 57 9.05 1.04 -6.23
N TRP A 58 8.95 2.36 -6.06
CA TRP A 58 9.92 3.13 -5.28
C TRP A 58 10.09 2.60 -3.85
N TYR A 59 8.98 2.26 -3.17
CA TYR A 59 9.03 1.68 -1.83
C TYR A 59 9.58 0.25 -1.83
N LEU A 60 9.20 -0.56 -2.83
CA LEU A 60 9.67 -1.93 -2.97
C LEU A 60 11.18 -1.99 -3.23
N ASP A 61 11.72 -1.12 -4.11
CA ASP A 61 13.14 -1.04 -4.42
C ASP A 61 13.97 -0.73 -3.16
N ARG A 62 13.46 0.14 -2.25
CA ARG A 62 14.09 0.43 -0.96
C ARG A 62 14.08 -0.77 -0.01
N GLU A 63 12.97 -1.50 0.04
CA GLU A 63 12.88 -2.71 0.85
C GLU A 63 13.85 -3.78 0.36
N ILE A 64 13.96 -3.96 -0.96
CA ILE A 64 14.92 -4.86 -1.59
C ILE A 64 16.34 -4.43 -1.24
N ALA A 65 16.66 -3.13 -1.32
CA ALA A 65 17.98 -2.62 -0.93
C ALA A 65 18.28 -2.89 0.56
N ARG A 66 17.29 -2.69 1.45
CA ARG A 66 17.42 -3.02 2.88
C ARG A 66 17.66 -4.50 3.11
N ALA A 67 16.90 -5.37 2.45
CA ALA A 67 17.03 -6.82 2.56
C ALA A 67 18.40 -7.31 2.03
N LYS A 68 18.89 -6.75 0.93
CA LYS A 68 20.23 -7.03 0.38
C LYS A 68 21.36 -6.49 1.26
N GLY A 69 21.15 -5.35 1.91
CA GLY A 69 22.11 -4.69 2.80
C GLY A 69 22.03 -5.13 4.27
N GLY A 70 21.10 -6.04 4.61
CA GLY A 70 20.82 -6.52 5.97
C GLY A 70 21.70 -7.67 6.46
N ALA A 71 22.72 -8.07 5.68
CA ALA A 71 23.87 -8.82 6.18
C ALA A 71 25.01 -7.83 6.48
N ARG A 72 24.91 -7.12 7.60
CA ARG A 72 26.03 -6.46 8.24
C ARG A 72 26.10 -6.90 9.68
#